data_AF-A0A1Y2X4E2-F1
#
_entry.id   AF-A0A1Y2X4E2-F1
#
_cell.length_a   1.000
_cell.length_b   1.000
_cell.length_c   1.000
_cell.angle_alpha   90.00
_cell.angle_beta   90.00
_cell.angle_gamma   90.00
#
_symmetry.space_group_name_H-M   'P 1'
#
loop_
_entity.id
_entity.type
_entity.pdbx_description
1 polymer ?
#
loop_
_entity_poly.entity_id
_entity_poly.type
_entity_poly.pdbx_seq_one_letter_code
_entity_poly.pdbx_strand_id
1 'polypeptide(L)'
;MDPFSAIGLAGNIITFVDFGFGLISTAKSIYNSKSGASADNEDLYSMAERLQQLTMELKGPRPIVSSQQDRRLYDVAIECEDVSVELSKFLDKLKAKDPRSKRHALKTALRNWWKNDQKSELEKRLDRCKEQLSLELLSSMKAELSKQLSKLDNYGQASKNELQSLARNIESLRQGSNVSCLTTDALDQIRALVQLSDDAILKVRQNRVLDALRFQSMNERFEDIEEAHLKTFDWILDDRTDNTPGTYDPIDNDDTRNYISDDITSTRESQTTLEEESNDDAHSSMNDDTGSLRGSQASLGGGPSDNSSSVWHIDDSLSVAESERSVVGLPRSLPAVRTLSSTIHSAEGIPREILQGMIEARDSFITWLENGTGVFYILGKPGSGKSTLMKYLVQHRKLKDHLGIWADGKKLVLGRFFFWKPGPPLQKNINGLVRGLLHCVLSECPDLIQLVFPEQWEGSTQRERLHIEHYESRLALERLIKTQTYGRHKFILFIDGLDEFEGHHADLARQLVKWTRETENIKLCISSREWPVFQDIFKGCLRIRLHELTWCDIQQFV
;
A
#
# COMPACT_ATOMS: atom_id res chain seq x y z
N MET A 1 -13.65 7.80 19.33
CA MET A 1 -12.21 7.58 19.05
C MET A 1 -12.11 7.11 17.61
N ASP A 2 -11.09 7.49 16.84
CA ASP A 2 -10.89 6.86 15.52
C ASP A 2 -10.38 5.42 15.69
N PRO A 3 -10.60 4.52 14.71
CA PRO A 3 -10.23 3.11 14.85
C PRO A 3 -8.74 2.88 15.09
N PHE A 4 -7.86 3.72 14.52
CA PHE A 4 -6.41 3.56 14.66
C PHE A 4 -5.93 3.97 16.06
N SER A 5 -6.44 5.07 16.63
CA SER A 5 -6.17 5.43 18.02
C SER A 5 -6.72 4.40 19.01
N ALA A 6 -7.86 3.76 18.71
CA ALA A 6 -8.41 2.69 19.56
C ALA A 6 -7.54 1.43 19.54
N ILE A 7 -7.04 1.03 18.36
CA ILE A 7 -6.10 -0.08 18.21
C ILE A 7 -4.75 0.25 18.88
N GLY A 8 -4.25 1.48 18.72
CA GLY A 8 -3.03 1.96 19.38
C GLY A 8 -3.14 1.93 20.91
N LEU A 9 -4.23 2.45 21.47
CA LEU A 9 -4.47 2.40 22.91
C LEU A 9 -4.58 0.94 23.42
N ALA A 10 -5.27 0.07 22.69
CA ALA A 10 -5.34 -1.36 23.03
C ALA A 10 -3.94 -2.03 22.99
N GLY A 11 -3.12 -1.72 21.99
CA GLY A 11 -1.73 -2.22 21.90
C GLY A 11 -0.86 -1.76 23.07
N ASN A 12 -0.99 -0.50 23.50
CA ASN A 12 -0.28 0.03 24.67
C ASN A 12 -0.74 -0.65 25.96
N ILE A 13 -2.04 -0.95 26.12
CA ILE A 13 -2.58 -1.71 27.26
C ILE A 13 -2.02 -3.14 27.28
N ILE A 14 -2.01 -3.86 26.14
CA ILE A 14 -1.42 -5.21 26.05
C ILE A 14 0.04 -5.19 26.48
N THR A 15 0.82 -4.27 25.89
CA THR A 15 2.25 -4.13 26.16
C THR A 15 2.52 -3.82 27.63
N PHE A 16 1.71 -2.96 28.25
CA PHE A 16 1.78 -2.66 29.67
C PHE A 16 1.43 -3.87 30.54
N VAL A 17 0.35 -4.60 30.24
CA VAL A 17 -0.12 -5.74 31.05
C VAL A 17 0.89 -6.89 31.02
N ASP A 18 1.37 -7.28 29.83
CA ASP A 18 2.37 -8.34 29.70
C ASP A 18 3.72 -7.93 30.35
N PHE A 19 4.11 -6.65 30.24
CA PHE A 19 5.27 -6.12 30.96
C PHE A 19 5.08 -6.16 32.49
N GLY A 20 3.88 -5.84 32.99
CA GLY A 20 3.52 -5.92 34.40
C GLY A 20 3.66 -7.33 34.96
N PHE A 21 3.16 -8.35 34.24
CA PHE A 21 3.38 -9.75 34.61
C PHE A 21 4.86 -10.14 34.57
N GLY A 22 5.61 -9.70 33.57
CA GLY A 22 7.06 -9.93 33.46
C GLY A 22 7.84 -9.34 34.64
N LEU A 23 7.50 -8.13 35.08
CA LEU A 23 8.08 -7.46 36.25
C LEU A 23 7.81 -8.24 37.55
N ILE A 24 6.55 -8.63 37.79
CA ILE A 24 6.15 -9.39 38.98
C ILE A 24 6.84 -10.77 39.01
N SER A 25 6.99 -11.42 37.84
CA SER A 25 7.69 -12.70 37.70
C SER A 25 9.20 -12.58 37.95
N THR A 26 9.86 -11.56 37.39
CA THR A 26 11.29 -11.29 37.63
C THR A 26 11.56 -11.05 39.11
N ALA A 27 10.75 -10.21 39.76
CA ALA A 27 10.85 -9.95 41.19
C ALA A 27 10.66 -11.24 42.04
N LYS A 28 9.87 -12.22 41.56
CA LYS A 28 9.65 -13.54 42.20
C LYS A 28 10.91 -14.40 42.15
N SER A 29 11.60 -14.38 41.02
CA SER A 29 12.89 -15.07 40.85
C SER A 29 13.91 -14.54 41.84
N ILE A 30 14.04 -13.21 41.93
CA ILE A 30 14.99 -12.51 42.82
C ILE A 30 14.71 -12.80 44.30
N TYR A 31 13.44 -12.88 44.70
CA TYR A 31 13.05 -13.29 46.06
C TYR A 31 13.52 -14.72 46.40
N ASN A 32 13.31 -15.66 45.48
CA ASN A 32 13.64 -17.08 45.66
C ASN A 32 15.14 -17.39 45.54
N SER A 33 15.91 -16.56 44.83
CA SER A 33 17.35 -16.76 44.60
C SER A 33 18.18 -16.78 45.89
N LYS A 34 19.01 -17.82 46.06
CA LYS A 34 19.83 -18.03 47.27
C LYS A 34 20.93 -16.99 47.46
N SER A 35 21.51 -16.43 46.38
CA SER A 35 22.66 -15.52 46.43
C SER A 35 22.34 -14.02 46.30
N GLY A 36 21.19 -13.65 45.72
CA GLY A 36 20.88 -12.24 45.39
C GLY A 36 21.91 -11.66 44.43
N ALA A 37 21.95 -12.18 43.20
CA ALA A 37 22.94 -11.83 42.19
C ALA A 37 22.91 -10.34 41.84
N SER A 38 24.03 -9.82 41.31
CA SER A 38 24.15 -8.38 41.04
C SER A 38 23.39 -7.95 39.78
N ALA A 39 23.31 -8.84 38.77
CA ALA A 39 22.66 -8.59 37.48
C ALA A 39 21.15 -8.40 37.64
N ASP A 40 20.46 -9.34 38.29
CA ASP A 40 19.01 -9.29 38.50
C ASP A 40 18.53 -8.00 39.21
N ASN A 41 19.42 -7.35 39.99
CA ASN A 41 19.11 -6.08 40.66
C ASN A 41 19.22 -4.87 39.71
N GLU A 42 20.09 -4.95 38.71
CA GLU A 42 20.27 -3.95 37.66
C GLU A 42 19.10 -4.02 36.67
N ASP A 43 18.65 -5.24 36.36
CA ASP A 43 17.43 -5.51 35.59
C ASP A 43 16.18 -4.90 36.24
N LEU A 44 16.03 -4.96 37.57
CA LEU A 44 14.90 -4.30 38.25
C LEU A 44 14.90 -2.77 38.11
N TYR A 45 16.07 -2.13 37.96
CA TYR A 45 16.14 -0.68 37.78
C TYR A 45 15.86 -0.27 36.33
N SER A 46 16.35 -1.02 35.33
CA SER A 46 16.00 -0.79 33.92
C SER A 46 14.53 -1.08 33.63
N MET A 47 13.95 -2.10 34.27
CA MET A 47 12.50 -2.34 34.23
C MET A 47 11.69 -1.20 34.87
N ALA A 48 12.21 -0.53 35.90
CA ALA A 48 11.53 0.62 36.52
C ALA A 48 11.46 1.85 35.59
N GLU A 49 12.51 2.08 34.79
CA GLU A 49 12.53 3.13 33.78
C GLU A 49 11.55 2.82 32.64
N ARG A 50 11.55 1.58 32.15
CA ARG A 50 10.60 1.12 31.12
C ARG A 50 9.14 1.16 31.58
N LEU A 51 8.86 0.91 32.85
CA LEU A 51 7.51 1.07 33.43
C LEU A 51 7.02 2.53 33.34
N GLN A 52 7.90 3.50 33.57
CA GLN A 52 7.56 4.92 33.50
C GLN A 52 7.26 5.35 32.05
N GLN A 53 8.03 4.86 31.08
CA GLN A 53 7.77 5.08 29.66
C GLN A 53 6.39 4.54 29.23
N LEU A 54 6.10 3.25 29.50
CA LEU A 54 4.80 2.64 29.18
C LEU A 54 3.62 3.36 29.86
N THR A 55 3.84 3.92 31.06
CA THR A 55 2.83 4.73 31.76
C THR A 55 2.52 6.04 31.03
N MET A 56 3.48 6.64 30.33
CA MET A 56 3.24 7.84 29.52
C MET A 56 2.50 7.49 28.22
N GLU A 57 2.78 6.33 27.64
CA GLU A 57 2.10 5.82 26.43
C GLU A 57 0.63 5.42 26.67
N LEU A 58 0.24 5.13 27.91
CA LEU A 58 -1.16 4.96 28.32
C LEU A 58 -1.95 6.29 28.42
N LYS A 59 -1.25 7.44 28.55
CA LYS A 59 -1.87 8.77 28.75
C LYS A 59 -2.31 9.43 27.44
N GLY A 60 -3.08 8.70 26.64
CA GLY A 60 -3.70 9.23 25.43
C GLY A 60 -4.70 10.37 25.70
N PRO A 61 -4.86 11.32 24.76
CA PRO A 61 -5.77 12.46 24.91
C PRO A 61 -7.23 12.01 25.11
N ARG A 62 -7.89 12.57 26.14
CA ARG A 62 -9.28 12.23 26.51
C ARG A 62 -10.27 12.75 25.47
N PRO A 63 -11.04 11.88 24.78
CA PRO A 63 -12.07 12.35 23.84
C PRO A 63 -13.27 12.92 24.61
N ILE A 64 -13.74 14.11 24.21
CA ILE A 64 -14.86 14.82 24.86
C ILE A 64 -16.21 14.14 24.56
N VAL A 65 -16.32 13.45 23.43
CA VAL A 65 -17.46 12.60 23.08
C VAL A 65 -16.94 11.26 22.57
N SER A 66 -17.42 10.17 23.15
CA SER A 66 -16.92 8.82 22.89
C SER A 66 -18.03 7.78 22.98
N SER A 67 -17.93 6.73 22.16
CA SER A 67 -18.90 5.63 22.10
C SER A 67 -18.96 4.85 23.43
N GLN A 68 -19.98 4.01 23.64
CA GLN A 68 -20.03 3.20 24.86
C GLN A 68 -18.83 2.24 24.98
N GLN A 69 -18.27 1.79 23.85
CA GLN A 69 -17.08 0.92 23.81
C GLN A 69 -15.79 1.71 24.01
N ASP A 70 -15.67 2.91 23.42
CA ASP A 70 -14.54 3.82 23.64
C ASP A 70 -14.34 4.13 25.13
N ARG A 71 -15.45 4.31 25.88
CA ARG A 71 -15.42 4.56 27.33
C ARG A 71 -14.81 3.39 28.07
N ARG A 72 -15.25 2.16 27.80
CA ARG A 72 -14.75 0.95 28.47
C ARG A 72 -13.29 0.68 28.19
N LEU A 73 -12.83 0.89 26.95
CA LEU A 73 -11.41 0.80 26.61
C LEU A 73 -10.58 1.84 27.39
N TYR A 74 -11.13 3.05 27.60
CA TYR A 74 -10.50 4.08 28.40
C TYR A 74 -10.55 3.78 29.90
N ASP A 75 -11.60 3.13 30.40
CA ASP A 75 -11.69 2.65 31.79
C ASP A 75 -10.58 1.62 32.10
N VAL A 76 -10.29 0.70 31.16
CA VAL A 76 -9.15 -0.23 31.27
C VAL A 76 -7.82 0.50 31.25
N ALA A 77 -7.66 1.54 30.41
CA ALA A 77 -6.44 2.36 30.39
C ALA A 77 -6.20 3.09 31.72
N ILE A 78 -7.26 3.60 32.35
CA ILE A 78 -7.21 4.22 33.68
C ILE A 78 -6.82 3.19 34.75
N GLU A 79 -7.39 1.98 34.73
CA GLU A 79 -7.02 0.94 35.69
C GLU A 79 -5.54 0.53 35.54
N CYS A 80 -5.03 0.47 34.32
CA CYS A 80 -3.59 0.26 34.05
C CYS A 80 -2.72 1.41 34.56
N GLU A 81 -3.14 2.68 34.44
CA GLU A 81 -2.45 3.82 35.05
C GLU A 81 -2.37 3.69 36.59
N ASP A 82 -3.47 3.32 37.24
CA ASP A 82 -3.50 3.12 38.70
C ASP A 82 -2.57 1.97 39.14
N VAL A 83 -2.53 0.87 38.38
CA VAL A 83 -1.59 -0.24 38.61
C VAL A 83 -0.15 0.20 38.42
N SER A 84 0.15 1.02 37.40
CA SER A 84 1.52 1.48 37.12
C SER A 84 2.05 2.42 38.19
N VAL A 85 1.19 3.28 38.76
CA VAL A 85 1.51 4.16 39.88
C VAL A 85 1.83 3.34 41.14
N GLU A 86 1.11 2.24 41.38
CA GLU A 86 1.36 1.36 42.53
C GLU A 86 2.65 0.55 42.37
N LEU A 87 2.90 0.00 41.17
CA LEU A 87 4.17 -0.66 40.83
C LEU A 87 5.36 0.32 40.93
N SER A 88 5.22 1.55 40.46
CA SER A 88 6.26 2.59 40.56
C SER A 88 6.59 2.93 42.02
N LYS A 89 5.57 3.12 42.86
CA LYS A 89 5.73 3.33 44.32
C LYS A 89 6.41 2.15 45.02
N PHE A 90 6.32 0.94 44.47
CA PHE A 90 7.07 -0.21 44.97
C PHE A 90 8.54 -0.17 44.50
N LEU A 91 8.81 0.07 43.22
CA LEU A 91 10.16 0.15 42.67
C LEU A 91 10.98 1.30 43.28
N ASP A 92 10.37 2.44 43.61
CA ASP A 92 11.05 3.53 44.31
C ASP A 92 11.42 3.17 45.77
N LYS A 93 10.69 2.25 46.44
CA LYS A 93 11.11 1.69 47.74
C LYS A 93 12.33 0.77 47.62
N LEU A 94 12.65 0.30 46.41
CA LEU A 94 13.85 -0.50 46.11
C LEU A 94 15.08 0.39 45.80
N LYS A 95 14.89 1.67 45.45
CA LYS A 95 15.98 2.68 45.26
C LYS A 95 16.55 3.17 46.60
N ALA A 96 17.22 2.30 47.36
CA ALA A 96 17.86 2.67 48.62
C ALA A 96 19.10 3.59 48.41
N LYS A 97 19.22 4.64 49.23
CA LYS A 97 20.23 5.72 49.11
C LYS A 97 21.67 5.38 49.53
N ASP A 98 21.95 4.18 50.06
CA ASP A 98 23.27 3.84 50.64
C ASP A 98 24.00 2.73 49.85
N PRO A 99 25.25 2.96 49.37
CA PRO A 99 26.03 1.98 48.61
C PRO A 99 26.29 0.64 49.29
N ARG A 100 26.40 0.55 50.62
CA ARG A 100 26.99 -0.62 51.30
C ARG A 100 26.01 -1.70 51.78
N SER A 101 24.70 -1.47 51.71
CA SER A 101 23.68 -2.42 52.19
C SER A 101 22.62 -2.83 51.14
N LYS A 102 22.86 -2.55 49.86
CA LYS A 102 21.88 -2.71 48.75
C LYS A 102 21.21 -4.09 48.69
N ARG A 103 21.98 -5.19 48.78
CA ARG A 103 21.44 -6.56 48.61
C ARG A 103 20.49 -6.99 49.74
N HIS A 104 20.84 -6.71 50.99
CA HIS A 104 20.00 -7.11 52.13
C HIS A 104 18.74 -6.22 52.24
N ALA A 105 18.86 -4.93 51.93
CA ALA A 105 17.73 -4.01 51.89
C ALA A 105 16.72 -4.43 50.80
N LEU A 106 17.19 -4.67 49.57
CA LEU A 106 16.36 -5.12 48.44
C LEU A 106 15.64 -6.44 48.75
N LYS A 107 16.37 -7.46 49.23
CA LYS A 107 15.79 -8.76 49.58
C LYS A 107 14.78 -8.67 50.73
N THR A 108 14.96 -7.72 51.66
CA THR A 108 14.00 -7.45 52.75
C THR A 108 12.75 -6.73 52.23
N ALA A 109 12.90 -5.75 51.34
CA ALA A 109 11.78 -5.04 50.73
C ALA A 109 10.94 -5.96 49.83
N LEU A 110 11.58 -6.77 48.98
CA LEU A 110 10.94 -7.83 48.20
C LEU A 110 10.24 -8.85 49.12
N ARG A 111 10.89 -9.31 50.19
CA ARG A 111 10.27 -10.23 51.18
C ARG A 111 9.04 -9.63 51.86
N ASN A 112 9.04 -8.33 52.17
CA ASN A 112 7.88 -7.67 52.75
C ASN A 112 6.73 -7.56 51.74
N TRP A 113 7.02 -7.25 50.47
CA TRP A 113 6.01 -7.24 49.42
C TRP A 113 5.46 -8.64 49.12
N TRP A 114 6.30 -9.68 49.14
CA TRP A 114 5.87 -11.09 49.01
C TRP A 114 5.06 -11.63 50.18
N LYS A 115 5.09 -10.96 51.33
CA LYS A 115 4.29 -11.30 52.52
C LYS A 115 2.99 -10.50 52.63
N ASN A 116 2.83 -9.44 51.84
CA ASN A 116 1.62 -8.65 51.80
C ASN A 116 0.71 -9.12 50.66
N ASP A 117 -0.61 -9.07 50.86
CA ASP A 117 -1.60 -9.44 49.83
C ASP A 117 -1.53 -8.54 48.56
N GLN A 118 -0.83 -7.40 48.65
CA GLN A 118 -0.62 -6.43 47.56
C GLN A 118 -0.11 -7.07 46.26
N LYS A 119 0.74 -8.10 46.33
CA LYS A 119 1.17 -8.82 45.12
C LYS A 119 0.00 -9.53 44.44
N SER A 120 -0.80 -10.27 45.21
CA SER A 120 -1.93 -11.03 44.67
C SER A 120 -3.01 -10.09 44.13
N GLU A 121 -3.20 -8.92 44.74
CA GLU A 121 -4.12 -7.90 44.26
C GLU A 121 -3.63 -7.26 42.94
N LEU A 122 -2.34 -6.97 42.80
CA LEU A 122 -1.77 -6.47 41.55
C LEU A 122 -1.86 -7.47 40.40
N GLU A 123 -1.59 -8.77 40.67
CA GLU A 123 -1.79 -9.83 39.67
C GLU A 123 -3.26 -9.93 39.24
N LYS A 124 -4.21 -9.95 40.19
CA LYS A 124 -5.65 -9.97 39.88
C LYS A 124 -6.13 -8.76 39.09
N ARG A 125 -5.56 -7.57 39.35
CA ARG A 125 -5.91 -6.34 38.60
C ARG A 125 -5.34 -6.38 37.19
N LEU A 126 -4.12 -6.88 36.99
CA LEU A 126 -3.55 -7.10 35.65
C LEU A 126 -4.35 -8.18 34.87
N ASP A 127 -4.75 -9.27 35.52
CA ASP A 127 -5.65 -10.28 34.93
C ASP A 127 -7.01 -9.65 34.55
N ARG A 128 -7.61 -8.84 35.44
CA ARG A 128 -8.86 -8.11 35.14
C ARG A 128 -8.72 -7.17 33.94
N CYS A 129 -7.65 -6.39 33.86
CA CYS A 129 -7.39 -5.52 32.70
C CYS A 129 -7.27 -6.35 31.41
N LYS A 130 -6.59 -7.52 31.47
CA LYS A 130 -6.42 -8.44 30.34
C LYS A 130 -7.75 -9.01 29.87
N GLU A 131 -8.57 -9.52 30.80
CA GLU A 131 -9.88 -10.08 30.52
C GLU A 131 -10.83 -9.02 29.93
N GLN A 132 -10.92 -7.84 30.55
CA GLN A 132 -11.75 -6.73 30.07
C GLN A 132 -11.34 -6.26 28.67
N LEU A 133 -10.03 -6.08 28.42
CA LEU A 133 -9.55 -5.73 27.08
C LEU A 133 -9.89 -6.79 26.04
N SER A 134 -9.71 -8.07 26.37
CA SER A 134 -10.03 -9.17 25.47
C SER A 134 -11.53 -9.21 25.11
N LEU A 135 -12.41 -8.95 26.08
CA LEU A 135 -13.86 -8.89 25.88
C LEU A 135 -14.27 -7.70 25.01
N GLU A 136 -13.68 -6.51 25.21
CA GLU A 136 -14.01 -5.34 24.40
C GLU A 136 -13.50 -5.48 22.95
N LEU A 137 -12.28 -6.00 22.75
CA LEU A 137 -11.76 -6.35 21.42
C LEU A 137 -12.64 -7.37 20.69
N LEU A 138 -13.02 -8.46 21.38
CA LEU A 138 -13.95 -9.46 20.83
C LEU A 138 -15.34 -8.85 20.50
N SER A 139 -15.83 -7.91 21.31
CA SER A 139 -17.10 -7.22 21.04
C SER A 139 -17.02 -6.34 19.78
N SER A 140 -15.89 -5.66 19.59
CA SER A 140 -15.61 -4.80 18.44
C SER A 140 -15.49 -5.61 17.15
N MET A 141 -14.69 -6.69 17.17
CA MET A 141 -14.57 -7.63 16.05
C MET A 141 -15.92 -8.28 15.68
N LYS A 142 -16.72 -8.67 16.68
CA LYS A 142 -18.07 -9.22 16.46
C LYS A 142 -19.01 -8.20 15.82
N ALA A 143 -18.94 -6.94 16.22
CA ALA A 143 -19.78 -5.87 15.65
C ALA A 143 -19.43 -5.61 14.18
N GLU A 144 -18.15 -5.53 13.82
CA GLU A 144 -17.74 -5.34 12.42
C GLU A 144 -18.01 -6.59 11.56
N LEU A 145 -17.81 -7.80 12.09
CA LEU A 145 -18.19 -9.04 11.39
C LEU A 145 -19.70 -9.09 11.12
N SER A 146 -20.54 -8.72 12.10
CA SER A 146 -21.99 -8.66 11.95
C SER A 146 -22.42 -7.63 10.89
N LYS A 147 -21.70 -6.50 10.82
CA LYS A 147 -21.91 -5.46 9.82
C LYS A 147 -21.49 -5.92 8.41
N GLN A 148 -20.38 -6.64 8.26
CA GLN A 148 -20.01 -7.25 6.98
C GLN A 148 -21.02 -8.32 6.54
N LEU A 149 -21.47 -9.19 7.45
CA LEU A 149 -22.54 -10.16 7.18
C LEU A 149 -23.85 -9.48 6.73
N SER A 150 -24.23 -8.36 7.34
CA SER A 150 -25.42 -7.60 6.93
C SER A 150 -25.29 -6.98 5.54
N LYS A 151 -24.08 -6.57 5.12
CA LYS A 151 -23.82 -6.13 3.74
C LYS A 151 -23.99 -7.29 2.76
N LEU A 152 -23.39 -8.44 3.04
CA LEU A 152 -23.50 -9.64 2.21
C LEU A 152 -24.96 -10.11 2.06
N ASP A 153 -25.77 -10.09 3.12
CA ASP A 153 -27.20 -10.38 3.01
C ASP A 153 -27.92 -9.32 2.15
N ASN A 154 -27.62 -8.02 2.29
CA ASN A 154 -28.20 -6.99 1.43
C ASN A 154 -27.86 -7.19 -0.06
N TYR A 155 -26.62 -7.56 -0.41
CA TYR A 155 -26.25 -7.94 -1.79
C TYR A 155 -27.00 -9.20 -2.26
N GLY A 156 -27.11 -10.21 -1.39
CA GLY A 156 -27.90 -11.41 -1.65
C GLY A 156 -29.37 -11.13 -1.91
N GLN A 157 -30.01 -10.26 -1.12
CA GLN A 157 -31.40 -9.83 -1.33
C GLN A 157 -31.54 -8.95 -2.58
N ALA A 158 -30.59 -8.05 -2.88
CA ALA A 158 -30.60 -7.24 -4.10
C ALA A 158 -30.56 -8.13 -5.36
N SER A 159 -29.59 -9.04 -5.46
CA SER A 159 -29.47 -10.01 -6.56
C SER A 159 -30.70 -10.92 -6.65
N LYS A 160 -31.24 -11.38 -5.51
CA LYS A 160 -32.50 -12.14 -5.47
C LYS A 160 -33.71 -11.34 -5.96
N ASN A 161 -33.79 -10.04 -5.65
CA ASN A 161 -34.86 -9.17 -6.12
C ASN A 161 -34.77 -8.94 -7.64
N GLU A 162 -33.56 -8.76 -8.17
CA GLU A 162 -33.31 -8.70 -9.62
C GLU A 162 -33.72 -10.00 -10.31
N LEU A 163 -33.27 -11.16 -9.81
CA LEU A 163 -33.64 -12.48 -10.33
C LEU A 163 -35.16 -12.74 -10.23
N GLN A 164 -35.83 -12.29 -9.16
CA GLN A 164 -37.28 -12.38 -9.03
C GLN A 164 -38.04 -11.41 -9.94
N SER A 165 -37.48 -10.25 -10.27
CA SER A 165 -38.05 -9.33 -11.25
C SER A 165 -37.93 -9.91 -12.67
N LEU A 166 -36.77 -10.48 -13.00
CA LEU A 166 -36.51 -11.20 -14.24
C LEU A 166 -37.48 -12.39 -14.39
N ALA A 167 -37.65 -13.20 -13.34
CA ALA A 167 -38.60 -14.31 -13.34
C ALA A 167 -40.06 -13.85 -13.51
N ARG A 168 -40.48 -12.77 -12.84
CA ARG A 168 -41.82 -12.18 -12.98
C ARG A 168 -42.06 -11.63 -14.39
N ASN A 169 -41.07 -11.00 -15.00
CA ASN A 169 -41.15 -10.47 -16.36
C ASN A 169 -41.22 -11.61 -17.40
N ILE A 170 -40.43 -12.68 -17.22
CA ILE A 170 -40.49 -13.89 -18.05
C ILE A 170 -41.87 -14.58 -17.96
N GLU A 171 -42.44 -14.72 -16.77
CA GLU A 171 -43.78 -15.32 -16.62
C GLU A 171 -44.89 -14.40 -17.18
N SER A 172 -44.73 -13.07 -17.07
CA SER A 172 -45.65 -12.11 -17.69
C SER A 172 -45.61 -12.17 -19.22
N LEU A 173 -44.42 -12.30 -19.82
CA LEU A 173 -44.25 -12.54 -21.27
C LEU A 173 -44.87 -13.87 -21.70
N ARG A 174 -44.74 -14.92 -20.88
CA ARG A 174 -45.35 -16.24 -21.12
C ARG A 174 -46.88 -16.18 -21.10
N GLN A 175 -47.47 -15.37 -20.22
CA GLN A 175 -48.92 -15.14 -20.15
C GLN A 175 -49.44 -14.17 -21.23
N GLY A 176 -48.60 -13.27 -21.74
CA GLY A 176 -48.90 -12.37 -22.87
C GLY A 176 -49.00 -13.03 -24.25
N SER A 177 -48.96 -14.36 -24.33
CA SER A 177 -48.92 -15.16 -25.58
C SER A 177 -50.22 -15.18 -26.40
N ASN A 178 -51.15 -14.26 -26.13
CA ASN A 178 -52.46 -14.14 -26.80
C ASN A 178 -52.73 -12.71 -27.32
N VAL A 179 -51.72 -12.02 -27.86
CA VAL A 179 -51.89 -10.67 -28.45
C VAL A 179 -51.44 -10.63 -29.91
N SER A 180 -52.38 -10.27 -30.79
CA SER A 180 -52.21 -10.21 -32.25
C SER A 180 -51.49 -8.95 -32.76
N CYS A 181 -51.03 -8.07 -31.86
CA CYS A 181 -50.19 -6.91 -32.17
C CYS A 181 -49.39 -6.52 -30.91
N LEU A 182 -48.07 -6.38 -31.01
CA LEU A 182 -47.23 -5.92 -29.89
C LEU A 182 -47.55 -4.46 -29.56
N THR A 183 -48.00 -4.18 -28.34
CA THR A 183 -48.18 -2.81 -27.82
C THR A 183 -46.83 -2.16 -27.55
N THR A 184 -46.78 -0.83 -27.58
CA THR A 184 -45.55 -0.04 -27.34
C THR A 184 -44.89 -0.40 -26.01
N ASP A 185 -45.68 -0.53 -24.95
CA ASP A 185 -45.19 -0.88 -23.60
C ASP A 185 -44.51 -2.26 -23.56
N ALA A 186 -45.02 -3.24 -24.32
CA ALA A 186 -44.40 -4.55 -24.42
C ALA A 186 -43.06 -4.50 -25.20
N LEU A 187 -42.98 -3.67 -26.25
CA LEU A 187 -41.73 -3.42 -26.98
C LEU A 187 -40.69 -2.71 -26.10
N ASP A 188 -41.11 -1.77 -25.26
CA ASP A 188 -40.19 -1.06 -24.35
C ASP A 188 -39.74 -1.94 -23.17
N GLN A 189 -40.60 -2.84 -22.67
CA GLN A 189 -40.19 -3.90 -21.72
C GLN A 189 -39.20 -4.89 -22.35
N ILE A 190 -39.41 -5.30 -23.61
CA ILE A 190 -38.47 -6.15 -24.34
C ILE A 190 -37.13 -5.43 -24.56
N ARG A 191 -37.14 -4.14 -24.94
CA ARG A 191 -35.93 -3.32 -25.04
C ARG A 191 -35.17 -3.23 -23.72
N ALA A 192 -35.86 -2.99 -22.61
CA ALA A 192 -35.25 -2.94 -21.28
C ALA A 192 -34.60 -4.29 -20.89
N LEU A 193 -35.26 -5.42 -21.19
CA LEU A 193 -34.68 -6.75 -20.96
C LEU A 193 -33.46 -7.04 -21.82
N VAL A 194 -33.47 -6.63 -23.10
CA VAL A 194 -32.32 -6.77 -23.99
C VAL A 194 -31.15 -5.90 -23.49
N GLN A 195 -31.39 -4.63 -23.16
CA GLN A 195 -30.38 -3.72 -22.60
C GLN A 195 -29.75 -4.25 -21.30
N LEU A 196 -30.56 -4.77 -20.36
CA LEU A 196 -30.04 -5.40 -19.14
C LEU A 196 -29.17 -6.63 -19.44
N SER A 197 -29.49 -7.40 -20.48
CA SER A 197 -28.67 -8.53 -20.91
C SER A 197 -27.36 -8.10 -21.59
N ASP A 198 -27.39 -7.02 -22.38
CA ASP A 198 -26.21 -6.45 -23.02
C ASP A 198 -25.25 -5.85 -21.98
N ASP A 199 -25.75 -5.07 -21.02
CA ASP A 199 -24.97 -4.52 -19.90
C ASP A 199 -24.33 -5.61 -19.03
N ALA A 200 -25.06 -6.71 -18.78
CA ALA A 200 -24.53 -7.87 -18.07
C ALA A 200 -23.40 -8.55 -18.87
N ILE A 201 -23.56 -8.71 -20.19
CA ILE A 201 -22.52 -9.25 -21.07
C ILE A 201 -21.29 -8.32 -21.07
N LEU A 202 -21.47 -7.00 -21.20
CA LEU A 202 -20.39 -6.02 -21.19
C LEU A 202 -19.56 -6.14 -19.90
N LYS A 203 -20.19 -6.16 -18.73
CA LYS A 203 -19.50 -6.34 -17.44
C LYS A 203 -18.74 -7.68 -17.36
N VAL A 204 -19.33 -8.77 -17.84
CA VAL A 204 -18.67 -10.09 -17.89
C VAL A 204 -17.42 -10.06 -18.80
N ARG A 205 -17.49 -9.39 -19.96
CA ARG A 205 -16.33 -9.23 -20.86
C ARG A 205 -15.22 -8.39 -20.21
N GLN A 206 -15.58 -7.27 -19.59
CA GLN A 206 -14.65 -6.38 -18.89
C GLN A 206 -13.91 -7.12 -17.78
N ASN A 207 -14.65 -7.78 -16.87
CA ASN A 207 -14.07 -8.52 -15.75
C ASN A 207 -13.15 -9.65 -16.24
N ARG A 208 -13.53 -10.41 -17.28
CA ARG A 208 -12.70 -11.49 -17.83
C ARG A 208 -11.36 -11.01 -18.40
N VAL A 209 -11.31 -9.83 -19.02
CA VAL A 209 -10.04 -9.24 -19.48
C VAL A 209 -9.20 -8.73 -18.31
N LEU A 210 -9.82 -8.09 -17.32
CA LEU A 210 -9.12 -7.63 -16.11
C LEU A 210 -8.54 -8.80 -15.31
N ASP A 211 -9.32 -9.87 -15.09
CA ASP A 211 -8.87 -11.10 -14.43
C ASP A 211 -7.71 -11.78 -15.18
N ALA A 212 -7.72 -11.77 -16.51
CA ALA A 212 -6.64 -12.34 -17.32
C ALA A 212 -5.35 -11.49 -17.32
N LEU A 213 -5.43 -10.19 -17.02
CA LEU A 213 -4.28 -9.31 -16.80
C LEU A 213 -3.72 -9.43 -15.38
N ARG A 214 -4.57 -9.74 -14.40
CA ARG A 214 -4.22 -9.81 -12.99
C ARG A 214 -3.21 -10.93 -12.72
N PHE A 215 -2.26 -10.65 -11.83
CA PHE A 215 -1.38 -11.65 -11.25
C PHE A 215 -1.40 -11.53 -9.72
N GLN A 216 -1.12 -12.62 -9.01
CA GLN A 216 -1.43 -12.76 -7.59
C GLN A 216 -0.82 -11.66 -6.71
N SER A 217 0.44 -11.29 -6.95
CA SER A 217 1.19 -10.29 -6.17
C SER A 217 1.11 -8.86 -6.70
N MET A 218 0.18 -8.54 -7.62
CA MET A 218 0.16 -7.25 -8.34
C MET A 218 0.10 -6.01 -7.42
N ASN A 219 -0.56 -6.09 -6.27
CA ASN A 219 -0.64 -4.99 -5.30
C ASN A 219 0.25 -5.18 -4.05
N GLU A 220 0.82 -6.37 -3.83
CA GLU A 220 1.52 -6.74 -2.59
C GLU A 220 2.58 -5.71 -2.20
N ARG A 221 3.42 -5.27 -3.15
CA ARG A 221 4.43 -4.23 -2.88
C ARG A 221 3.83 -2.88 -2.49
N PHE A 222 2.68 -2.50 -3.05
CA PHE A 222 2.03 -1.23 -2.71
C PHE A 222 1.39 -1.27 -1.32
N GLU A 223 0.90 -2.45 -0.92
CA GLU A 223 0.30 -2.71 0.39
C GLU A 223 1.39 -2.83 1.49
N ASP A 224 2.53 -3.45 1.17
CA ASP A 224 3.72 -3.63 2.02
C ASP A 224 4.46 -2.31 2.36
N ILE A 225 4.37 -1.28 1.52
CA ILE A 225 5.00 0.02 1.80
C ILE A 225 4.31 0.68 2.99
N GLU A 226 5.06 0.93 4.07
CA GLU A 226 4.62 1.69 5.24
C GLU A 226 4.00 3.03 4.85
N GLU A 227 2.99 3.48 5.61
CA GLU A 227 2.40 4.80 5.42
C GLU A 227 3.39 5.91 5.81
N ALA A 228 3.32 7.03 5.10
CA ALA A 228 4.15 8.20 5.43
C ALA A 228 3.81 8.73 6.84
N HIS A 229 4.82 9.09 7.62
CA HIS A 229 4.59 9.86 8.83
C HIS A 229 3.92 11.20 8.48
N LEU A 230 2.90 11.58 9.26
CA LEU A 230 1.88 12.62 9.01
C LEU A 230 2.37 14.07 8.74
N LYS A 231 3.69 14.28 8.59
CA LYS A 231 4.31 15.60 8.34
C LYS A 231 5.44 15.59 7.31
N THR A 232 5.94 14.42 6.92
CA THR A 232 7.20 14.28 6.17
C THR A 232 7.07 14.68 4.69
N PHE A 233 5.85 14.62 4.12
CA PHE A 233 5.60 14.93 2.70
C PHE A 233 4.55 16.01 2.45
N ASP A 234 3.89 16.56 3.47
CA ASP A 234 2.88 17.63 3.35
C ASP A 234 3.36 18.78 2.45
N TRP A 235 4.64 19.15 2.60
CA TRP A 235 5.29 20.23 1.87
C TRP A 235 5.23 20.10 0.34
N ILE A 236 5.04 18.90 -0.24
CA ILE A 236 5.10 18.69 -1.70
C ILE A 236 3.77 18.99 -2.41
N LEU A 237 2.65 18.97 -1.69
CA LEU A 237 1.31 19.22 -2.27
C LEU A 237 0.48 20.26 -1.48
N ASP A 238 0.71 20.47 -0.18
CA ASP A 238 -0.15 21.36 0.61
C ASP A 238 0.25 22.84 0.58
N ASP A 239 -0.68 23.68 0.13
CA ASP A 239 -0.64 25.12 0.39
C ASP A 239 -0.86 25.39 1.88
N ARG A 240 0.18 25.83 2.59
CA ARG A 240 0.09 26.23 4.01
C ARG A 240 -0.68 27.55 4.24
N THR A 241 -1.48 27.99 3.27
CA THR A 241 -2.26 29.24 3.35
C THR A 241 -3.51 29.14 4.21
N ASP A 242 -3.93 27.94 4.62
CA ASP A 242 -5.12 27.71 5.45
C ASP A 242 -4.90 28.06 6.94
N ASN A 243 -4.38 29.27 7.19
CA ASN A 243 -4.46 29.92 8.50
C ASN A 243 -5.85 30.53 8.70
N THR A 244 -6.87 29.68 8.89
CA THR A 244 -8.09 30.09 9.59
C THR A 244 -7.98 29.73 11.07
N PRO A 245 -7.95 30.70 12.00
CA PRO A 245 -7.90 30.39 13.42
C PRO A 245 -9.27 29.91 13.90
N GLY A 246 -9.47 28.58 13.92
CA GLY A 246 -10.46 27.93 14.75
C GLY A 246 -11.91 27.95 14.26
N THR A 247 -12.19 27.27 13.14
CA THR A 247 -13.49 26.60 12.93
C THR A 247 -13.24 25.23 12.32
N TYR A 248 -13.33 24.17 13.15
CA TYR A 248 -13.49 22.80 12.67
C TYR A 248 -14.92 22.64 12.16
N ASP A 249 -15.13 22.82 10.86
CA ASP A 249 -16.31 22.22 10.22
C ASP A 249 -16.09 20.71 10.11
N PRO A 250 -16.99 19.86 10.61
CA PRO A 250 -16.90 18.43 10.43
C PRO A 250 -17.01 18.10 8.94
N ILE A 251 -16.04 17.35 8.41
CA ILE A 251 -16.17 16.75 7.07
C ILE A 251 -17.29 15.71 7.16
N ASP A 252 -18.43 16.03 6.54
CA ASP A 252 -19.51 15.09 6.27
C ASP A 252 -18.98 13.94 5.40
N ASN A 253 -18.80 12.77 6.01
CA ASN A 253 -18.29 11.57 5.35
C ASN A 253 -19.43 10.70 4.79
N ASP A 254 -20.31 11.27 3.95
CA ASP A 254 -21.41 10.52 3.33
C ASP A 254 -21.25 10.30 1.80
N ASP A 255 -20.62 11.22 1.07
CA ASP A 255 -20.67 11.22 -0.42
C ASP A 255 -19.50 10.53 -1.17
N THR A 256 -18.69 9.69 -0.52
CA THR A 256 -17.66 8.86 -1.20
C THR A 256 -17.74 7.37 -0.87
N ARG A 257 -18.93 6.84 -0.57
CA ARG A 257 -19.15 5.40 -0.27
C ARG A 257 -19.81 4.57 -1.36
N ASN A 258 -20.17 5.16 -2.49
CA ASN A 258 -20.54 4.39 -3.69
C ASN A 258 -19.34 4.20 -4.61
N TYR A 259 -19.24 3.01 -5.20
CA TYR A 259 -18.11 2.49 -5.99
C TYR A 259 -16.84 2.12 -5.20
N ILE A 260 -16.93 1.04 -4.41
CA ILE A 260 -16.26 -0.25 -4.74
C ILE A 260 -16.96 -1.37 -3.96
N SER A 261 -17.52 -2.32 -4.71
CA SER A 261 -18.17 -3.57 -4.29
C SER A 261 -18.37 -4.39 -5.58
N ASP A 262 -18.22 -5.71 -5.70
CA ASP A 262 -17.65 -6.80 -4.87
C ASP A 262 -17.14 -7.88 -5.88
N ASP A 263 -16.32 -8.91 -5.59
CA ASP A 263 -15.64 -9.42 -4.39
C ASP A 263 -14.33 -10.12 -4.85
N ILE A 264 -13.32 -10.28 -3.96
CA ILE A 264 -12.56 -11.54 -3.87
C ILE A 264 -12.22 -11.82 -2.40
N THR A 265 -12.98 -12.70 -1.75
CA THR A 265 -12.51 -13.49 -0.62
C THR A 265 -11.79 -14.75 -1.09
N SER A 266 -10.52 -14.89 -0.69
CA SER A 266 -9.81 -16.16 -0.80
C SER A 266 -10.04 -16.99 0.46
N THR A 267 -10.68 -18.15 0.32
CA THR A 267 -10.65 -19.18 1.36
C THR A 267 -9.26 -19.83 1.40
N ARG A 268 -8.63 -19.84 2.58
CA ARG A 268 -7.51 -20.74 2.87
C ARG A 268 -7.73 -21.39 4.23
N GLU A 269 -8.08 -22.67 4.21
CA GLU A 269 -8.15 -23.52 5.41
C GLU A 269 -6.73 -23.85 5.89
N SER A 270 -6.59 -24.14 7.18
CA SER A 270 -5.34 -24.57 7.82
C SER A 270 -5.61 -25.55 8.94
N GLN A 271 -5.05 -26.76 8.84
CA GLN A 271 -4.97 -27.81 9.87
C GLN A 271 -3.96 -28.87 9.39
N THR A 272 -3.17 -29.59 10.20
CA THR A 272 -2.55 -29.29 11.51
C THR A 272 -1.38 -30.27 11.71
N THR A 273 -0.42 -29.86 12.54
CA THR A 273 0.73 -30.61 13.08
C THR A 273 0.51 -32.07 13.52
N LEU A 274 1.54 -32.91 13.32
CA LEU A 274 1.97 -33.96 14.26
C LEU A 274 3.52 -34.03 14.28
N GLU A 275 4.08 -34.45 15.41
CA GLU A 275 5.52 -34.44 15.75
C GLU A 275 6.14 -35.85 15.72
N GLU A 276 7.48 -35.92 15.85
CA GLU A 276 8.34 -37.09 16.17
C GLU A 276 8.35 -38.24 15.11
N GLU A 277 9.48 -38.81 14.69
CA GLU A 277 10.60 -39.32 15.48
C GLU A 277 11.88 -39.52 14.62
N SER A 278 13.02 -39.77 15.27
CA SER A 278 14.32 -40.03 14.64
C SER A 278 14.54 -41.49 14.23
N ASN A 279 15.32 -41.76 13.18
CA ASN A 279 16.31 -42.84 13.21
C ASN A 279 17.37 -42.73 12.11
N ASP A 280 18.59 -43.14 12.46
CA ASP A 280 19.73 -43.34 11.58
C ASP A 280 19.50 -44.56 10.64
N ASP A 281 20.16 -44.62 9.48
CA ASP A 281 21.42 -45.39 9.36
C ASP A 281 22.09 -45.28 7.97
N ALA A 282 23.33 -45.75 7.89
CA ALA A 282 24.31 -45.39 6.84
C ALA A 282 24.49 -46.42 5.69
N HIS A 283 25.51 -46.11 4.85
CA HIS A 283 26.15 -46.96 3.83
C HIS A 283 25.44 -47.15 2.48
N SER A 284 26.11 -47.32 1.34
CA SER A 284 27.49 -47.06 0.89
C SER A 284 27.51 -47.54 -0.56
N SER A 285 27.99 -46.68 -1.47
CA SER A 285 28.80 -47.02 -2.67
C SER A 285 28.75 -48.43 -3.28
N MET A 286 28.58 -48.49 -4.60
CA MET A 286 29.64 -49.05 -5.48
C MET A 286 29.41 -48.62 -6.94
N ASN A 287 30.51 -48.35 -7.63
CA ASN A 287 30.54 -47.96 -9.03
C ASN A 287 30.76 -49.17 -9.96
N ASP A 288 30.72 -48.86 -11.25
CA ASP A 288 31.66 -49.28 -12.31
C ASP A 288 31.28 -50.41 -13.29
N ASP A 289 31.92 -50.24 -14.46
CA ASP A 289 32.22 -51.17 -15.54
C ASP A 289 31.30 -51.36 -16.78
N THR A 290 31.41 -50.34 -17.66
CA THR A 290 32.13 -50.40 -18.96
C THR A 290 31.68 -51.30 -20.13
N GLY A 291 31.43 -50.65 -21.28
CA GLY A 291 31.76 -51.13 -22.64
C GLY A 291 30.72 -51.99 -23.40
N SER A 292 30.74 -52.11 -24.74
CA SER A 292 31.41 -51.32 -25.79
C SER A 292 30.84 -51.63 -27.20
N LEU A 293 30.55 -50.59 -27.98
CA LEU A 293 30.60 -50.44 -29.46
C LEU A 293 30.20 -51.61 -30.43
N ARG A 294 29.13 -51.37 -31.21
CA ARG A 294 28.98 -51.54 -32.70
C ARG A 294 27.50 -51.32 -33.11
N GLY A 295 27.10 -50.71 -34.23
CA GLY A 295 27.83 -49.93 -35.25
C GLY A 295 27.04 -49.85 -36.59
N SER A 296 26.92 -48.65 -37.18
CA SER A 296 26.47 -48.37 -38.58
C SER A 296 24.96 -48.61 -38.90
N GLN A 297 24.28 -47.90 -39.83
CA GLN A 297 24.70 -46.90 -40.84
C GLN A 297 23.50 -46.04 -41.35
N ALA A 298 23.78 -44.80 -41.82
CA ALA A 298 22.97 -43.96 -42.76
C ALA A 298 21.54 -43.50 -42.33
N SER A 299 21.01 -42.32 -42.71
CA SER A 299 21.57 -41.08 -43.31
C SER A 299 20.51 -39.95 -43.37
N LEU A 300 20.96 -38.68 -43.55
CA LEU A 300 20.22 -37.46 -43.97
C LEU A 300 19.61 -36.53 -42.88
N GLY A 301 19.91 -35.22 -43.01
CA GLY A 301 19.28 -34.09 -42.30
C GLY A 301 19.80 -33.84 -40.87
N GLY A 302 20.39 -32.70 -40.49
CA GLY A 302 20.54 -31.42 -41.18
C GLY A 302 19.69 -30.31 -40.56
N GLY A 303 20.01 -29.91 -39.32
CA GLY A 303 19.32 -28.83 -38.59
C GLY A 303 20.00 -28.57 -37.24
N PRO A 304 20.46 -27.34 -36.94
CA PRO A 304 21.27 -27.07 -35.76
C PRO A 304 20.44 -26.69 -34.52
N SER A 305 21.13 -26.71 -33.37
CA SER A 305 20.73 -26.06 -32.13
C SER A 305 20.37 -24.59 -32.32
N ASP A 306 19.31 -24.10 -31.66
CA ASP A 306 19.10 -22.66 -31.48
C ASP A 306 18.90 -22.27 -30.01
N ASN A 307 19.87 -21.50 -29.53
CA ASN A 307 19.89 -20.84 -28.24
C ASN A 307 19.33 -19.43 -28.43
N SER A 308 18.00 -19.29 -28.38
CA SER A 308 17.30 -18.06 -28.80
C SER A 308 17.30 -16.94 -27.75
N SER A 309 18.48 -16.40 -27.42
CA SER A 309 18.59 -15.07 -26.80
C SER A 309 18.38 -13.98 -27.86
N SER A 310 17.12 -13.65 -28.18
CA SER A 310 16.81 -12.66 -29.22
C SER A 310 16.99 -11.23 -28.74
N VAL A 311 18.11 -10.65 -29.18
CA VAL A 311 18.45 -9.22 -29.08
C VAL A 311 17.37 -8.36 -29.75
N TRP A 312 17.06 -7.19 -29.17
CA TRP A 312 16.22 -6.18 -29.81
C TRP A 312 16.92 -5.64 -31.05
N HIS A 313 16.35 -5.87 -32.24
CA HIS A 313 16.73 -5.12 -33.43
C HIS A 313 16.27 -3.66 -33.27
N ILE A 314 17.22 -2.80 -32.95
CA ILE A 314 17.11 -1.35 -33.12
C ILE A 314 17.20 -1.10 -34.62
N ASP A 315 16.17 -0.46 -35.18
CA ASP A 315 16.25 0.10 -36.53
C ASP A 315 17.06 1.40 -36.47
N ASP A 316 18.37 1.26 -36.69
CA ASP A 316 19.37 2.33 -36.51
C ASP A 316 19.47 3.19 -37.80
N SER A 317 18.32 3.68 -38.27
CA SER A 317 18.16 4.36 -39.57
C SER A 317 17.44 5.72 -39.49
N LEU A 318 17.70 6.50 -38.43
CA LEU A 318 17.37 7.93 -38.39
C LEU A 318 18.64 8.78 -38.23
N SER A 319 19.11 9.31 -39.36
CA SER A 319 20.13 10.34 -39.40
C SER A 319 19.69 11.59 -38.66
N VAL A 320 20.64 12.22 -37.96
CA VAL A 320 20.41 13.52 -37.29
C VAL A 320 20.29 14.60 -38.37
N ALA A 321 19.06 14.84 -38.82
CA ALA A 321 18.71 16.04 -39.55
C ALA A 321 18.49 17.18 -38.54
N GLU A 322 19.50 18.01 -38.35
CA GLU A 322 19.36 19.28 -37.63
C GLU A 322 18.39 20.20 -38.37
N SER A 323 17.11 20.18 -38.00
CA SER A 323 16.17 21.21 -38.41
C SER A 323 16.10 22.29 -37.34
N GLU A 324 16.90 23.34 -37.51
CA GLU A 324 16.70 24.58 -36.77
C GLU A 324 15.26 25.08 -37.02
N ARG A 325 14.44 25.09 -35.97
CA ARG A 325 13.21 25.89 -35.94
C ARG A 325 13.22 26.76 -34.69
N SER A 326 12.96 28.04 -34.94
CA SER A 326 13.15 29.17 -34.03
C SER A 326 12.62 28.93 -32.62
N VAL A 327 13.51 29.05 -31.63
CA VAL A 327 13.11 29.33 -30.25
C VAL A 327 12.43 30.69 -30.22
N VAL A 328 11.10 30.70 -30.10
CA VAL A 328 10.36 31.92 -29.74
C VAL A 328 10.81 32.30 -28.34
N GLY A 329 11.30 33.53 -28.18
CA GLY A 329 12.11 33.91 -27.02
C GLY A 329 11.38 33.82 -25.68
N LEU A 330 12.12 33.44 -24.63
CA LEU A 330 11.64 33.58 -23.25
C LEU A 330 11.19 35.04 -22.98
N PRO A 331 10.05 35.25 -22.33
CA PRO A 331 9.71 36.56 -21.76
C PRO A 331 10.77 36.97 -20.73
N ARG A 332 11.58 37.98 -21.06
CA ARG A 332 12.47 38.66 -20.10
C ARG A 332 11.65 39.52 -19.13
N SER A 333 10.97 38.89 -18.19
CA SER A 333 10.64 39.40 -16.84
C SER A 333 9.66 38.44 -16.17
N LEU A 334 10.08 37.86 -15.05
CA LEU A 334 9.14 37.26 -14.11
C LEU A 334 8.29 38.40 -13.51
N PRO A 335 6.94 38.29 -13.49
CA PRO A 335 6.12 39.17 -12.68
C PRO A 335 6.56 39.07 -11.21
N ALA A 336 6.50 40.20 -10.49
CA ALA A 336 7.09 40.33 -9.16
C ALA A 336 6.76 39.17 -8.21
N VAL A 337 7.80 38.62 -7.59
CA VAL A 337 7.72 37.57 -6.57
C VAL A 337 6.71 37.99 -5.50
N ARG A 338 5.53 37.35 -5.50
CA ARG A 338 4.60 37.45 -4.37
C ARG A 338 5.27 36.81 -3.16
N THR A 339 5.40 37.59 -2.10
CA THR A 339 6.25 37.28 -0.96
C THR A 339 5.66 36.15 -0.10
N LEU A 340 5.92 34.90 -0.47
CA LEU A 340 5.52 33.68 0.27
C LEU A 340 6.44 33.37 1.48
N SER A 341 7.28 34.32 1.89
CA SER A 341 8.22 34.16 3.00
C SER A 341 7.56 33.96 4.38
N SER A 342 6.25 34.20 4.51
CA SER A 342 5.52 34.13 5.78
C SER A 342 4.85 32.77 6.07
N THR A 343 4.74 31.87 5.08
CA THR A 343 3.87 30.69 5.15
C THR A 343 4.56 29.42 5.68
N ILE A 344 5.85 29.48 5.98
CA ILE A 344 6.65 28.32 6.44
C ILE A 344 7.22 28.54 7.86
N HIS A 345 6.60 29.43 8.63
CA HIS A 345 7.02 29.77 10.00
C HIS A 345 6.75 28.70 11.07
N SER A 346 6.27 27.51 10.70
CA SER A 346 6.15 26.33 11.58
C SER A 346 7.25 25.29 11.39
N ALA A 347 8.32 25.61 10.66
CA ALA A 347 9.51 24.77 10.50
C ALA A 347 10.56 25.04 11.59
N GLU A 348 10.20 24.85 12.87
CA GLU A 348 11.16 24.92 13.97
C GLU A 348 12.22 23.82 13.80
N GLY A 349 13.47 24.22 13.51
CA GLY A 349 14.63 23.31 13.39
C GLY A 349 15.10 22.99 11.96
N ILE A 350 14.38 23.34 10.90
CA ILE A 350 14.81 23.07 9.51
C ILE A 350 15.79 24.17 9.02
N PRO A 351 16.99 23.82 8.51
CA PRO A 351 17.91 24.78 7.89
C PRO A 351 17.28 25.52 6.69
N ARG A 352 17.53 26.83 6.57
CA ARG A 352 16.96 27.68 5.50
C ARG A 352 17.27 27.18 4.08
N GLU A 353 18.43 26.57 3.89
CA GLU A 353 18.87 26.03 2.59
C GLU A 353 18.01 24.83 2.17
N ILE A 354 17.74 23.91 3.10
CA ILE A 354 16.84 22.77 2.89
C ILE A 354 15.41 23.28 2.65
N LEU A 355 14.96 24.26 3.45
CA LEU A 355 13.64 24.86 3.31
C LEU A 355 13.44 25.49 1.92
N GLN A 356 14.43 26.21 1.42
CA GLN A 356 14.42 26.78 0.07
C GLN A 356 14.36 25.69 -1.01
N GLY A 357 15.15 24.62 -0.86
CA GLY A 357 15.09 23.45 -1.75
C GLY A 357 13.74 22.74 -1.75
N MET A 358 13.04 22.68 -0.61
CA MET A 358 11.69 22.12 -0.50
C MET A 358 10.66 22.97 -1.26
N ILE A 359 10.76 24.31 -1.18
CA ILE A 359 9.91 25.23 -1.96
C ILE A 359 10.14 25.04 -3.46
N GLU A 360 11.39 25.06 -3.90
CA GLU A 360 11.74 24.91 -5.33
C GLU A 360 11.31 23.54 -5.88
N ALA A 361 11.46 22.48 -5.09
CA ALA A 361 10.96 21.14 -5.42
C ALA A 361 9.44 21.09 -5.52
N ARG A 362 8.72 21.72 -4.58
CA ARG A 362 7.25 21.83 -4.57
C ARG A 362 6.75 22.58 -5.80
N ASP A 363 7.25 23.80 -6.03
CA ASP A 363 6.80 24.67 -7.12
C ASP A 363 7.08 24.02 -8.49
N SER A 364 8.24 23.36 -8.64
CA SER A 364 8.59 22.57 -9.82
C SER A 364 7.64 21.38 -10.04
N PHE A 365 7.30 20.65 -8.97
CA PHE A 365 6.39 19.50 -9.06
C PHE A 365 4.94 19.93 -9.37
N ILE A 366 4.40 20.94 -8.69
CA ILE A 366 3.05 21.47 -8.95
C ILE A 366 2.96 22.05 -10.37
N THR A 367 3.95 22.85 -10.79
CA THR A 367 4.01 23.37 -12.18
C THR A 367 4.04 22.22 -13.20
N TRP A 368 4.76 21.15 -12.90
CA TRP A 368 4.77 19.95 -13.75
C TRP A 368 3.42 19.22 -13.74
N LEU A 369 2.75 19.07 -12.60
CA LEU A 369 1.43 18.42 -12.49
C LEU A 369 0.37 19.17 -13.31
N GLU A 370 0.33 20.50 -13.24
CA GLU A 370 -0.68 21.32 -13.90
C GLU A 370 -0.35 21.59 -15.39
N ASN A 371 0.87 22.02 -15.68
CA ASN A 371 1.22 22.62 -16.99
C ASN A 371 2.36 21.89 -17.72
N GLY A 372 3.09 21.01 -17.03
CA GLY A 372 4.18 20.24 -17.63
C GLY A 372 3.73 19.13 -18.58
N THR A 373 4.72 18.44 -19.15
CA THR A 373 4.59 17.19 -19.91
C THR A 373 5.79 16.28 -19.57
N GLY A 374 5.88 15.09 -20.16
CA GLY A 374 7.08 14.28 -20.02
C GLY A 374 7.19 13.51 -18.69
N VAL A 375 8.42 13.38 -18.22
CA VAL A 375 8.81 12.60 -17.04
C VAL A 375 9.22 13.55 -15.91
N PHE A 376 8.72 13.27 -14.70
CA PHE A 376 9.25 13.80 -13.44
C PHE A 376 9.98 12.68 -12.69
N TYR A 377 11.22 12.94 -12.28
CA TYR A 377 12.13 11.93 -11.75
C TYR A 377 12.49 12.17 -10.27
N ILE A 378 12.05 11.28 -9.40
CA ILE A 378 12.36 11.28 -7.97
C ILE A 378 13.56 10.35 -7.73
N LEU A 379 14.73 10.94 -7.47
CA LEU A 379 15.96 10.19 -7.18
C LEU A 379 16.35 10.31 -5.70
N GLY A 380 17.08 9.31 -5.19
CA GLY A 380 17.62 9.37 -3.83
C GLY A 380 18.18 8.06 -3.31
N LYS A 381 18.95 8.18 -2.22
CA LYS A 381 19.64 7.07 -1.54
C LYS A 381 18.67 5.98 -1.05
N PRO A 382 19.14 4.74 -0.79
CA PRO A 382 18.35 3.74 -0.06
C PRO A 382 17.83 4.30 1.27
N GLY A 383 16.65 3.86 1.73
CA GLY A 383 16.05 4.35 2.97
C GLY A 383 15.43 5.76 2.94
N SER A 384 15.66 6.57 1.91
CA SER A 384 15.17 7.97 1.83
C SER A 384 13.65 8.15 1.60
N GLY A 385 12.82 7.12 1.80
CA GLY A 385 11.36 7.23 1.69
C GLY A 385 10.79 7.39 0.27
N LYS A 386 11.51 7.04 -0.81
CA LYS A 386 11.02 7.19 -2.20
C LYS A 386 9.69 6.48 -2.46
N SER A 387 9.61 5.19 -2.13
CA SER A 387 8.41 4.38 -2.31
C SER A 387 7.25 4.90 -1.44
N THR A 388 7.57 5.34 -0.22
CA THR A 388 6.65 6.00 0.71
C THR A 388 6.09 7.31 0.13
N LEU A 389 6.93 8.16 -0.47
CA LEU A 389 6.49 9.37 -1.18
C LEU A 389 5.63 9.03 -2.39
N MET A 390 6.03 8.04 -3.21
CA MET A 390 5.26 7.62 -4.38
C MET A 390 3.86 7.09 -3.98
N LYS A 391 3.77 6.36 -2.87
CA LYS A 391 2.49 5.92 -2.27
C LYS A 391 1.67 7.10 -1.76
N TYR A 392 2.27 7.98 -0.96
CA TYR A 392 1.67 9.22 -0.45
C TYR A 392 1.06 10.05 -1.57
N LEU A 393 1.83 10.35 -2.63
CA LEU A 393 1.39 11.14 -3.78
C LEU A 393 0.14 10.55 -4.42
N VAL A 394 0.16 9.25 -4.73
CA VAL A 394 -0.96 8.54 -5.39
C VAL A 394 -2.24 8.54 -4.56
N GLN A 395 -2.13 8.52 -3.24
CA GLN A 395 -3.28 8.57 -2.31
C GLN A 395 -3.71 10.01 -1.95
N HIS A 396 -2.88 11.02 -2.22
CA HIS A 396 -3.13 12.39 -1.80
C HIS A 396 -4.28 13.05 -2.58
N ARG A 397 -5.23 13.67 -1.87
CA ARG A 397 -6.43 14.29 -2.48
C ARG A 397 -6.06 15.36 -3.52
N LYS A 398 -5.18 16.31 -3.14
CA LYS A 398 -4.73 17.41 -4.01
C LYS A 398 -4.02 16.99 -5.28
N LEU A 399 -3.52 15.75 -5.38
CA LEU A 399 -2.92 15.25 -6.63
C LEU A 399 -3.93 15.31 -7.79
N LYS A 400 -5.18 14.90 -7.53
CA LYS A 400 -6.24 14.91 -8.55
C LYS A 400 -6.69 16.33 -8.90
N ASP A 401 -6.60 17.27 -7.95
CA ASP A 401 -6.99 18.67 -8.16
C ASP A 401 -6.01 19.36 -9.13
N HIS A 402 -4.69 19.29 -8.87
CA HIS A 402 -3.67 19.84 -9.79
C HIS A 402 -3.68 19.14 -11.15
N LEU A 403 -3.86 17.81 -11.19
CA LEU A 403 -3.97 17.08 -12.45
C LEU A 403 -5.30 17.36 -13.17
N GLY A 404 -6.34 17.84 -12.48
CA GLY A 404 -7.60 18.29 -13.09
C GLY A 404 -7.40 19.54 -13.96
N ILE A 405 -6.53 20.45 -13.54
CA ILE A 405 -6.09 21.61 -14.35
C ILE A 405 -5.42 21.11 -15.63
N TRP A 406 -4.48 20.16 -15.51
CA TRP A 406 -3.85 19.56 -16.69
C TRP A 406 -4.85 18.78 -17.56
N ALA A 407 -5.82 18.11 -16.97
CA ALA A 407 -6.77 17.27 -17.68
C ALA A 407 -7.61 18.09 -18.68
N ASP A 408 -7.94 19.34 -18.36
CA ASP A 408 -8.67 20.28 -19.23
C ASP A 408 -9.98 19.66 -19.76
N GLY A 409 -10.85 19.26 -18.82
CA GLY A 409 -12.14 18.61 -19.10
C GLY A 409 -12.06 17.16 -19.59
N LYS A 410 -10.86 16.60 -19.80
CA LYS A 410 -10.67 15.18 -20.15
C LYS A 410 -10.76 14.28 -18.91
N LYS A 411 -11.12 13.01 -19.09
CA LYS A 411 -11.08 12.01 -18.03
C LYS A 411 -9.61 11.71 -17.66
N LEU A 412 -9.21 12.10 -16.46
CA LEU A 412 -7.93 11.72 -15.87
C LEU A 412 -7.95 10.23 -15.51
N VAL A 413 -6.85 9.53 -15.79
CA VAL A 413 -6.67 8.11 -15.49
C VAL A 413 -5.32 7.92 -14.80
N LEU A 414 -5.31 7.22 -13.66
CA LEU A 414 -4.11 6.97 -12.87
C LEU A 414 -3.66 5.52 -13.01
N GLY A 415 -2.48 5.32 -13.60
CA GLY A 415 -1.77 4.05 -13.57
C GLY A 415 -0.72 4.05 -12.46
N ARG A 416 -0.50 2.90 -11.82
CA ARG A 416 0.60 2.71 -10.88
C ARG A 416 1.27 1.36 -11.04
N PHE A 417 2.58 1.31 -10.83
CA PHE A 417 3.34 0.09 -10.70
C PHE A 417 4.53 0.31 -9.77
N PHE A 418 4.78 -0.64 -8.87
CA PHE A 418 5.86 -0.57 -7.90
C PHE A 418 6.72 -1.82 -8.09
N PHE A 419 7.96 -1.63 -8.57
CA PHE A 419 8.88 -2.75 -8.73
C PHE A 419 9.29 -3.30 -7.34
N TRP A 420 9.49 -4.61 -7.27
CA TRP A 420 9.95 -5.28 -6.05
C TRP A 420 10.91 -6.42 -6.36
N LYS A 421 12.19 -6.21 -6.02
CA LYS A 421 13.27 -7.15 -6.32
C LYS A 421 13.18 -8.51 -5.60
N PRO A 422 12.72 -8.59 -4.33
CA PRO A 422 12.44 -9.86 -3.65
C PRO A 422 11.23 -10.61 -4.24
N GLY A 423 10.33 -9.91 -4.94
CA GLY A 423 9.09 -10.47 -5.46
C GLY A 423 9.27 -11.46 -6.63
N PRO A 424 8.22 -12.25 -6.96
CA PRO A 424 8.15 -13.04 -8.18
C PRO A 424 8.44 -12.24 -9.47
N PRO A 425 8.80 -12.90 -10.59
CA PRO A 425 9.24 -12.24 -11.83
C PRO A 425 8.34 -11.11 -12.35
N LEU A 426 7.02 -11.24 -12.21
CA LEU A 426 6.05 -10.21 -12.64
C LEU A 426 6.00 -8.95 -11.75
N GLN A 427 6.72 -8.89 -10.62
CA GLN A 427 6.93 -7.64 -9.88
C GLN A 427 8.27 -6.96 -10.22
N LYS A 428 9.10 -7.57 -11.07
CA LYS A 428 10.44 -7.06 -11.40
C LYS A 428 10.77 -7.04 -12.89
N ASN A 429 9.92 -7.54 -13.77
CA ASN A 429 10.15 -7.54 -15.23
C ASN A 429 9.15 -6.67 -16.01
N ILE A 430 9.41 -6.49 -17.31
CA ILE A 430 8.63 -5.61 -18.19
C ILE A 430 7.21 -6.11 -18.42
N ASN A 431 7.00 -7.43 -18.47
CA ASN A 431 5.66 -8.02 -18.65
C ASN A 431 4.78 -7.74 -17.43
N GLY A 432 5.39 -7.74 -16.24
CA GLY A 432 4.81 -7.29 -14.99
C GLY A 432 4.33 -5.84 -15.04
N LEU A 433 5.25 -4.92 -15.35
CA LEU A 433 4.96 -3.49 -15.51
C LEU A 433 3.81 -3.25 -16.49
N VAL A 434 3.87 -3.86 -17.68
CA VAL A 434 2.86 -3.73 -18.74
C VAL A 434 1.49 -4.22 -18.26
N ARG A 435 1.42 -5.43 -17.68
CA ARG A 435 0.14 -5.99 -17.17
C ARG A 435 -0.43 -5.18 -16.01
N GLY A 436 0.41 -4.74 -15.06
CA GLY A 436 -0.03 -3.94 -13.92
C GLY A 436 -0.56 -2.56 -14.31
N LEU A 437 0.14 -1.87 -15.21
CA LEU A 437 -0.33 -0.58 -15.75
C LEU A 437 -1.63 -0.73 -16.53
N LEU A 438 -1.74 -1.74 -17.42
CA LEU A 438 -2.98 -2.01 -18.14
C LEU A 438 -4.12 -2.37 -17.19
N HIS A 439 -3.90 -3.24 -16.21
CA HIS A 439 -4.93 -3.59 -15.23
C HIS A 439 -5.43 -2.35 -14.48
N CYS A 440 -4.55 -1.46 -14.01
CA CYS A 440 -4.96 -0.21 -13.36
C CYS A 440 -5.79 0.69 -14.30
N VAL A 441 -5.25 1.01 -15.47
CA VAL A 441 -5.88 1.91 -16.45
C VAL A 441 -7.24 1.39 -16.93
N LEU A 442 -7.33 0.08 -17.21
CA LEU A 442 -8.55 -0.54 -17.71
C LEU A 442 -9.59 -0.79 -16.60
N SER A 443 -9.18 -0.86 -15.33
CA SER A 443 -10.11 -0.88 -14.20
C SER A 443 -10.79 0.49 -14.01
N GLU A 444 -10.05 1.59 -14.16
CA GLU A 444 -10.62 2.96 -14.10
C GLU A 444 -11.40 3.34 -15.38
N CYS A 445 -11.04 2.76 -16.53
CA CYS A 445 -11.66 3.00 -17.83
C CYS A 445 -11.98 1.69 -18.58
N PRO A 446 -13.01 0.93 -18.17
CA PRO A 446 -13.37 -0.33 -18.82
C PRO A 446 -13.75 -0.17 -20.32
N ASP A 447 -14.19 1.02 -20.73
CA ASP A 447 -14.48 1.38 -22.12
C ASP A 447 -13.27 1.24 -23.05
N LEU A 448 -12.05 1.35 -22.51
CA LEU A 448 -10.80 1.19 -23.27
C LEU A 448 -10.47 -0.28 -23.56
N ILE A 449 -11.09 -1.24 -22.86
CA ILE A 449 -10.78 -2.68 -23.00
C ILE A 449 -11.03 -3.15 -24.43
N GLN A 450 -12.20 -2.84 -25.00
CA GLN A 450 -12.55 -3.20 -26.37
C GLN A 450 -11.60 -2.59 -27.41
N LEU A 451 -11.02 -1.42 -27.13
CA LEU A 451 -10.10 -0.73 -28.03
C LEU A 451 -8.71 -1.38 -28.05
N VAL A 452 -8.17 -1.76 -26.88
CA VAL A 452 -6.79 -2.28 -26.78
C VAL A 452 -6.72 -3.80 -26.91
N PHE A 453 -7.80 -4.51 -26.57
CA PHE A 453 -7.97 -5.96 -26.64
C PHE A 453 -9.19 -6.40 -27.51
N PRO A 454 -9.30 -5.98 -28.79
CA PRO A 454 -10.48 -6.27 -29.62
C PRO A 454 -10.70 -7.78 -29.84
N GLU A 455 -9.65 -8.53 -30.14
CA GLU A 455 -9.70 -9.97 -30.40
C GLU A 455 -10.13 -10.75 -29.15
N GLN A 456 -9.52 -10.42 -28.01
CA GLN A 456 -9.80 -11.03 -26.72
C GLN A 456 -11.19 -10.61 -26.20
N TRP A 457 -11.64 -9.40 -26.50
CA TRP A 457 -13.00 -8.92 -26.20
C TRP A 457 -14.07 -9.71 -26.94
N GLU A 458 -13.88 -10.01 -28.23
CA GLU A 458 -14.80 -10.87 -29.00
C GLU A 458 -14.77 -12.32 -28.50
N GLY A 459 -13.58 -12.86 -28.21
CA GLY A 459 -13.41 -14.20 -27.62
C GLY A 459 -13.96 -14.33 -26.19
N SER A 460 -14.03 -13.24 -25.42
CA SER A 460 -14.31 -13.26 -23.97
C SER A 460 -15.69 -13.78 -23.56
N THR A 461 -16.62 -14.04 -24.49
CA THR A 461 -17.91 -14.70 -24.20
C THR A 461 -17.89 -16.24 -24.28
N GLN A 462 -16.77 -16.85 -24.65
CA GLN A 462 -16.63 -18.31 -24.70
C GLN A 462 -16.55 -18.93 -23.29
N ARG A 463 -16.79 -20.25 -23.13
CA ARG A 463 -16.87 -20.88 -21.79
C ARG A 463 -15.52 -21.06 -21.09
N GLU A 464 -14.42 -21.02 -21.82
CA GLU A 464 -13.07 -21.22 -21.28
C GLU A 464 -12.54 -19.94 -20.59
N ARG A 465 -11.51 -20.09 -19.76
CA ARG A 465 -10.81 -18.95 -19.16
C ARG A 465 -10.04 -18.21 -20.25
N LEU A 466 -10.23 -16.90 -20.33
CA LEU A 466 -9.43 -16.06 -21.20
C LEU A 466 -7.98 -16.06 -20.71
N HIS A 467 -7.03 -16.34 -21.60
CA HIS A 467 -5.61 -16.15 -21.39
C HIS A 467 -5.14 -14.94 -22.22
N ILE A 468 -4.30 -14.09 -21.64
CA ILE A 468 -3.70 -12.96 -22.36
C ILE A 468 -2.19 -13.10 -22.30
N GLU A 469 -1.57 -13.37 -23.43
CA GLU A 469 -0.13 -13.56 -23.57
C GLU A 469 0.66 -12.26 -23.29
N HIS A 470 1.95 -12.42 -23.02
CA HIS A 470 2.83 -11.28 -22.80
C HIS A 470 2.96 -10.37 -24.04
N TYR A 471 2.94 -10.93 -25.25
CA TYR A 471 3.01 -10.12 -26.47
C TYR A 471 1.70 -9.34 -26.71
N GLU A 472 0.54 -9.93 -26.41
CA GLU A 472 -0.78 -9.28 -26.50
C GLU A 472 -0.87 -8.13 -25.50
N SER A 473 -0.41 -8.35 -24.26
CA SER A 473 -0.31 -7.32 -23.22
C SER A 473 0.54 -6.13 -23.73
N ARG A 474 1.68 -6.40 -24.38
CA ARG A 474 2.53 -5.34 -24.94
C ARG A 474 1.87 -4.61 -26.11
N LEU A 475 1.22 -5.34 -27.01
CA LEU A 475 0.50 -4.76 -28.15
C LEU A 475 -0.67 -3.88 -27.67
N ALA A 476 -1.38 -4.28 -26.62
CA ALA A 476 -2.43 -3.48 -26.00
C ALA A 476 -1.90 -2.19 -25.36
N LEU A 477 -0.73 -2.22 -24.71
CA LEU A 477 -0.09 -0.99 -24.22
C LEU A 477 0.41 -0.09 -25.36
N GLU A 478 0.98 -0.66 -26.41
CA GLU A 478 1.33 0.12 -27.62
C GLU A 478 0.08 0.72 -28.29
N ARG A 479 -1.04 0.00 -28.33
CA ARG A 479 -2.34 0.54 -28.77
C ARG A 479 -2.78 1.68 -27.85
N LEU A 480 -2.69 1.54 -26.52
CA LEU A 480 -3.05 2.59 -25.55
C LEU A 480 -2.24 3.89 -25.75
N ILE A 481 -0.96 3.77 -26.09
CA ILE A 481 -0.03 4.91 -26.24
C ILE A 481 -0.14 5.54 -27.64
N LYS A 482 -0.12 4.73 -28.71
CA LYS A 482 -0.10 5.18 -30.10
C LYS A 482 -1.48 5.56 -30.63
N THR A 483 -2.53 4.84 -30.21
CA THR A 483 -3.88 5.09 -30.73
C THR A 483 -4.30 6.47 -30.29
N GLN A 484 -4.77 7.28 -31.23
CA GLN A 484 -5.30 8.59 -30.91
C GLN A 484 -6.69 8.48 -30.25
N THR A 485 -6.75 7.99 -29.00
CA THR A 485 -7.85 8.24 -28.04
C THR A 485 -7.93 9.72 -27.61
N TYR A 486 -7.22 10.57 -28.35
CA TYR A 486 -7.05 11.99 -28.19
C TYR A 486 -8.37 12.67 -28.60
N GLY A 487 -8.99 13.52 -27.80
CA GLY A 487 -8.64 13.92 -26.44
C GLY A 487 -9.82 13.79 -25.50
N ARG A 488 -10.19 12.55 -25.15
CA ARG A 488 -11.13 12.29 -24.02
C ARG A 488 -10.44 11.85 -22.74
N HIS A 489 -9.19 11.40 -22.82
CA HIS A 489 -8.42 10.89 -21.68
C HIS A 489 -7.05 11.58 -21.55
N LYS A 490 -6.56 11.67 -20.31
CA LYS A 490 -5.14 11.92 -20.01
C LYS A 490 -4.66 10.93 -18.95
N PHE A 491 -3.45 10.42 -19.10
CA PHE A 491 -2.89 9.37 -18.24
C PHE A 491 -1.72 9.90 -17.42
N ILE A 492 -1.77 9.70 -16.11
CA ILE A 492 -0.63 9.86 -15.21
C ILE A 492 -0.20 8.47 -14.76
N LEU A 493 1.07 8.08 -14.99
CA LEU A 493 1.57 6.78 -14.55
C LEU A 493 2.68 6.96 -13.52
N PHE A 494 2.50 6.36 -12.35
CA PHE A 494 3.49 6.31 -11.27
C PHE A 494 4.27 5.00 -11.33
N ILE A 495 5.59 5.05 -11.52
CA ILE A 495 6.46 3.86 -11.61
C ILE A 495 7.59 3.97 -10.60
N ASP A 496 7.44 3.26 -9.48
CA ASP A 496 8.41 3.26 -8.38
C ASP A 496 9.48 2.17 -8.53
N GLY A 497 10.72 2.48 -8.13
CA GLY A 497 11.80 1.50 -7.99
C GLY A 497 12.41 1.01 -9.30
N LEU A 498 12.71 1.88 -10.28
CA LEU A 498 13.32 1.42 -11.54
C LEU A 498 14.66 0.67 -11.36
N ASP A 499 15.37 0.86 -10.24
CA ASP A 499 16.59 0.09 -9.88
C ASP A 499 16.31 -1.32 -9.31
N GLU A 500 15.05 -1.66 -9.07
CA GLU A 500 14.59 -3.00 -8.68
C GLU A 500 14.17 -3.86 -9.90
N PHE A 501 14.20 -3.28 -11.09
CA PHE A 501 13.95 -3.96 -12.36
C PHE A 501 15.00 -5.04 -12.66
N GLU A 502 14.54 -6.20 -13.12
CA GLU A 502 15.38 -7.31 -13.59
C GLU A 502 15.39 -7.33 -15.12
N GLY A 503 16.38 -6.64 -15.69
CA GLY A 503 16.59 -6.54 -17.14
C GLY A 503 17.52 -5.39 -17.53
N HIS A 504 17.47 -4.97 -18.80
CA HIS A 504 18.26 -3.84 -19.29
C HIS A 504 17.63 -2.49 -18.90
N HIS A 505 18.05 -1.96 -17.75
CA HIS A 505 17.60 -0.66 -17.20
C HIS A 505 17.61 0.49 -18.21
N ALA A 506 18.61 0.53 -19.09
CA ALA A 506 18.74 1.57 -20.12
C ALA A 506 17.62 1.49 -21.18
N ASP A 507 17.17 0.28 -21.54
CA ASP A 507 16.10 0.08 -22.52
C ASP A 507 14.74 0.42 -21.91
N LEU A 508 14.50 0.01 -20.66
CA LEU A 508 13.33 0.42 -19.90
C LEU A 508 13.25 1.96 -19.80
N ALA A 509 14.33 2.62 -19.35
CA ALA A 509 14.35 4.07 -19.21
C ALA A 509 14.14 4.80 -20.55
N ARG A 510 14.78 4.35 -21.64
CA ARG A 510 14.52 4.87 -23.00
C ARG A 510 13.08 4.67 -23.45
N GLN A 511 12.48 3.52 -23.14
CA GLN A 511 11.09 3.20 -23.48
C GLN A 511 10.11 4.11 -22.73
N LEU A 512 10.32 4.35 -21.44
CA LEU A 512 9.53 5.28 -20.64
C LEU A 512 9.59 6.71 -21.20
N VAL A 513 10.79 7.21 -21.54
CA VAL A 513 10.93 8.51 -22.22
C VAL A 513 10.19 8.53 -23.55
N LYS A 514 10.31 7.47 -24.37
CA LYS A 514 9.63 7.36 -25.66
C LYS A 514 8.10 7.48 -25.53
N TRP A 515 7.48 6.79 -24.55
CA TRP A 515 6.04 6.88 -24.31
C TRP A 515 5.55 8.33 -24.12
N THR A 516 6.33 9.16 -23.42
CA THR A 516 5.99 10.59 -23.20
C THR A 516 6.36 11.52 -24.35
N ARG A 517 7.15 11.05 -25.34
CA ARG A 517 7.48 11.82 -26.55
C ARG A 517 6.49 11.59 -27.67
N GLU A 518 5.79 10.45 -27.69
CA GLU A 518 4.75 10.13 -28.66
C GLU A 518 3.44 10.91 -28.41
N THR A 519 3.21 11.39 -27.18
CA THR A 519 1.98 12.13 -26.83
C THR A 519 2.12 13.02 -25.60
N GLU A 520 1.50 14.20 -25.64
CA GLU A 520 1.37 15.11 -24.48
C GLU A 520 0.25 14.69 -23.50
N ASN A 521 -0.55 13.67 -23.83
CA ASN A 521 -1.61 13.15 -22.96
C ASN A 521 -1.11 12.11 -21.94
N ILE A 522 0.20 11.83 -21.89
CA ILE A 522 0.84 10.92 -20.91
C ILE A 522 1.88 11.70 -20.09
N LYS A 523 1.77 11.60 -18.77
CA LYS A 523 2.81 12.00 -17.80
C LYS A 523 3.33 10.78 -17.07
N LEU A 524 4.63 10.77 -16.76
CA LEU A 524 5.25 9.75 -15.91
C LEU A 524 5.85 10.41 -14.66
N CYS A 525 5.48 9.93 -13.48
CA CYS A 525 6.26 10.16 -12.26
C CYS A 525 7.03 8.87 -11.96
N ILE A 526 8.36 8.94 -11.92
CA ILE A 526 9.22 7.76 -11.77
C ILE A 526 10.15 7.91 -10.57
N SER A 527 10.52 6.79 -9.94
CA SER A 527 11.49 6.77 -8.84
C SER A 527 12.64 5.78 -9.08
N SER A 528 13.85 6.12 -8.64
CA SER A 528 14.96 5.15 -8.52
C SER A 528 16.12 5.63 -7.63
N ARG A 529 17.08 4.74 -7.36
CA ARG A 529 18.42 5.10 -6.86
C ARG A 529 19.19 5.95 -7.87
N GLU A 530 20.19 6.67 -7.37
CA GLU A 530 21.06 7.58 -8.13
C GLU A 530 22.08 6.86 -9.04
N TRP A 531 21.65 5.84 -9.79
CA TRP A 531 22.52 5.10 -10.71
C TRP A 531 22.81 5.90 -12.00
N PRO A 532 24.05 5.88 -12.54
CA PRO A 532 24.43 6.69 -13.70
C PRO A 532 23.51 6.53 -14.90
N VAL A 533 23.11 5.29 -15.22
CA VAL A 533 22.20 4.96 -16.34
C VAL A 533 20.90 5.78 -16.32
N PHE A 534 20.33 6.03 -15.15
CA PHE A 534 19.11 6.84 -15.02
C PHE A 534 19.44 8.34 -15.01
N GLN A 535 20.54 8.74 -14.37
CA GLN A 535 20.97 10.15 -14.36
C GLN A 535 21.27 10.68 -15.77
N ASP A 536 21.85 9.84 -16.65
CA ASP A 536 22.17 10.20 -18.03
C ASP A 536 20.92 10.25 -18.92
N ILE A 537 20.04 9.23 -18.84
CA ILE A 537 18.83 9.15 -19.68
C ILE A 537 17.79 10.21 -19.28
N PHE A 538 17.60 10.45 -17.98
CA PHE A 538 16.66 11.44 -17.46
C PHE A 538 17.31 12.82 -17.20
N LYS A 539 18.50 13.09 -17.74
CA LYS A 539 19.25 14.34 -17.52
C LYS A 539 18.48 15.61 -17.86
N GLY A 540 17.62 15.56 -18.88
CA GLY A 540 16.76 16.67 -19.33
C GLY A 540 15.36 16.68 -18.72
N CYS A 541 15.05 15.80 -17.77
CA CYS A 541 13.74 15.72 -17.10
C CYS A 541 13.73 16.58 -15.83
N LEU A 542 12.55 17.06 -15.43
CA LEU A 542 12.37 17.67 -14.11
C LEU A 542 12.61 16.60 -13.04
N ARG A 543 13.29 16.98 -11.96
CA ARG A 543 13.77 16.00 -10.98
C ARG A 543 13.99 16.58 -9.60
N ILE A 544 13.86 15.75 -8.58
CA ILE A 544 14.15 16.08 -7.17
C ILE A 544 15.03 15.01 -6.53
N ARG A 545 15.88 15.42 -5.58
CA ARG A 545 16.67 14.50 -4.75
C ARG A 545 16.05 14.38 -3.36
N LEU A 546 15.23 13.36 -3.17
CA LEU A 546 14.39 13.26 -1.98
C LEU A 546 15.17 13.28 -0.66
N HIS A 547 16.33 12.64 -0.64
CA HIS A 547 17.20 12.54 0.54
C HIS A 547 17.91 13.85 0.94
N GLU A 548 17.93 14.86 0.07
CA GLU A 548 18.41 16.21 0.38
C GLU A 548 17.28 17.04 1.02
N LEU A 549 16.02 16.74 0.68
CA LEU A 549 14.82 17.46 1.14
C LEU A 549 14.26 16.90 2.46
N THR A 550 14.35 15.59 2.67
CA THR A 550 13.90 14.87 3.89
C THR A 550 15.01 14.66 4.92
N TRP A 551 16.16 15.32 4.75
CA TRP A 551 17.34 15.11 5.58
C TRP A 551 17.06 15.33 7.08
N CYS A 552 16.28 16.36 7.43
CA CYS A 552 15.90 16.64 8.82
C CYS A 552 15.04 15.52 9.43
N ASP A 553 14.12 14.93 8.67
CA ASP A 553 13.31 13.81 9.14
C ASP A 553 14.19 12.56 9.30
N ILE A 554 15.05 12.26 8.33
CA ILE A 554 15.99 11.13 8.39
C ILE A 554 16.88 11.22 9.64
N GLN A 555 17.33 12.41 10.04
CA GLN A 555 18.09 12.63 11.28
C GLN A 555 17.31 12.43 12.58
N GLN A 556 15.97 12.37 12.54
CA GLN A 556 15.15 12.08 13.72
C GLN A 556 14.88 10.58 13.89
N PHE A 557 15.03 9.80 12.81
CA PHE A 557 14.83 8.34 12.80
C PHE A 557 16.13 7.51 12.87
N VAL A 558 17.31 8.14 12.78
CA VAL A 558 18.65 7.51 12.77
C VAL A 558 19.56 8.11 13.82
#